data_AF-A0A6D2GDK5-F1
#
_entry.id   AF-A0A6D2GDK5-F1
#
_cell.length_a   1.000
_cell.length_b   1.000
_cell.length_c   1.000
_cell.angle_alpha   90.00
_cell.angle_beta   90.00
_cell.angle_gamma   90.00
#
_symmetry.space_group_name_H-M   'P 1'
#
loop_
_entity.id
_entity.type
_entity.pdbx_description
1 polymer ?
#
loop_
_entity_poly.entity_id
_entity_poly.type
_entity_poly.pdbx_seq_one_letter_code
_entity_poly.pdbx_strand_id
1 'polypeptide(L)'
;MMKKLIVISSFIILTACGDRNECSFDKLTSYGEIEDHVTLRLHDMQYACGDCVSLYRVDKIIHSENNEYKFYFNKEITISFLNDNLEKKLEDELNKSSCDHGKYSYILSGGFRNNLLGVGRLDVTEGHLVCDD
;
A
#
# COMPACT_ATOMS: atom_id res chain seq x y z
N MET A 1 -56.88 -21.07 -8.65
CA MET A 1 -55.40 -21.24 -8.76
C MET A 1 -54.78 -19.88 -9.05
N MET A 2 -54.22 -19.21 -8.05
CA MET A 2 -53.51 -17.92 -8.20
C MET A 2 -52.03 -18.15 -7.95
N LYS A 3 -51.20 -17.89 -8.98
CA LYS A 3 -49.74 -17.90 -8.88
C LYS A 3 -49.31 -16.68 -8.07
N LYS A 4 -48.76 -16.89 -6.86
CA LYS A 4 -48.07 -15.83 -6.12
C LYS A 4 -46.70 -15.61 -6.76
N LEU A 5 -46.56 -14.47 -7.43
CA LEU A 5 -45.30 -13.96 -7.96
C LEU A 5 -44.46 -13.45 -6.77
N ILE A 6 -43.39 -14.16 -6.42
CA ILE A 6 -42.41 -13.65 -5.44
C ILE A 6 -41.46 -12.74 -6.19
N VAL A 7 -41.70 -11.44 -6.11
CA VAL A 7 -40.74 -10.42 -6.53
C VAL A 7 -39.71 -10.32 -5.41
N ILE A 8 -38.54 -10.92 -5.61
CA ILE A 8 -37.37 -10.69 -4.76
C ILE A 8 -36.87 -9.29 -5.13
N SER A 9 -37.39 -8.28 -4.43
CA SER A 9 -36.88 -6.93 -4.46
C SER A 9 -35.47 -6.97 -3.87
N SER A 10 -34.45 -6.95 -4.72
CA SER A 10 -33.07 -6.69 -4.32
C SER A 10 -33.05 -5.38 -3.54
N PHE A 11 -32.86 -5.46 -2.24
CA PHE A 11 -32.44 -4.32 -1.42
C PHE A 11 -31.04 -3.93 -1.90
N ILE A 12 -30.99 -3.01 -2.87
CA ILE A 12 -29.79 -2.21 -3.08
C ILE A 12 -29.73 -1.30 -1.85
N ILE A 13 -28.92 -1.66 -0.87
CA ILE A 13 -28.55 -0.76 0.21
C ILE A 13 -27.69 0.32 -0.44
N LEU A 14 -28.36 1.36 -0.94
CA LEU A 14 -27.76 2.66 -1.18
C LEU A 14 -27.37 3.21 0.20
N THR A 15 -26.14 2.96 0.61
CA THR A 15 -25.55 3.71 1.72
C THR A 15 -25.34 5.14 1.24
N ALA A 16 -26.29 6.00 1.57
CA ALA A 16 -26.10 7.43 1.53
C ALA A 16 -24.96 7.77 2.51
N CYS A 17 -23.86 8.32 2.00
CA CYS A 17 -22.86 8.99 2.83
C CYS A 17 -23.54 10.22 3.44
N GLY A 18 -23.96 10.08 4.70
CA GLY A 18 -24.34 11.20 5.54
C GLY A 18 -23.08 11.81 6.13
N ASP A 19 -22.95 13.13 5.98
CA ASP A 19 -21.93 13.95 6.64
C ASP A 19 -21.81 13.58 8.12
N ARG A 20 -20.57 13.32 8.56
CA ARG A 20 -20.14 12.88 9.90
C ARG A 20 -20.29 11.39 10.22
N ASN A 21 -19.73 10.54 9.38
CA ASN A 21 -19.22 9.26 9.82
C ASN A 21 -17.72 9.20 9.56
N GLU A 22 -16.93 9.23 10.63
CA GLU A 22 -15.74 8.38 10.70
C GLU A 22 -16.23 6.96 10.38
N CYS A 23 -16.27 6.61 9.09
CA CYS A 23 -16.26 5.21 8.72
C CYS A 23 -14.98 4.67 9.33
N SER A 24 -15.11 3.85 10.38
CA SER A 24 -14.00 3.19 11.06
C SER A 24 -13.36 2.17 10.10
N PHE A 25 -12.73 2.65 9.03
CA PHE A 25 -11.78 1.93 8.21
C PHE A 25 -10.55 1.56 9.03
N ASP A 26 -10.24 2.32 10.08
CA ASP A 26 -9.14 2.07 11.01
C ASP A 26 -9.21 0.72 11.73
N LYS A 27 -10.41 0.17 11.95
CA LYS A 27 -10.55 -1.19 12.50
C LYS A 27 -10.35 -2.29 11.47
N LEU A 28 -10.52 -2.00 10.18
CA LEU A 28 -10.28 -2.93 9.07
C LEU A 28 -8.83 -2.89 8.56
N THR A 29 -8.06 -1.87 8.92
CA THR A 29 -6.64 -1.69 8.59
C THR A 29 -5.69 -2.09 9.72
N SER A 30 -6.14 -2.87 10.71
CA SER A 30 -5.23 -3.49 11.67
C SER A 30 -4.37 -4.54 10.97
N TYR A 31 -3.06 -4.29 10.93
CA TYR A 31 -2.06 -5.22 10.41
C TYR A 31 -1.69 -6.25 11.47
N GLY A 32 -1.49 -7.49 11.04
CA GLY A 32 -1.08 -8.60 11.90
C GLY A 32 0.38 -8.53 12.31
N GLU A 33 0.92 -9.67 12.75
CA GLU A 33 2.35 -9.82 13.07
C GLU A 33 3.25 -9.66 11.84
N ILE A 34 4.55 -9.47 12.07
CA ILE A 34 5.55 -9.47 10.98
C ILE A 34 5.62 -10.88 10.39
N GLU A 35 5.35 -10.99 9.09
CA GLU A 35 5.36 -12.24 8.34
C GLU A 35 6.71 -12.51 7.67
N ASP A 36 7.45 -11.45 7.33
CA ASP A 36 8.77 -11.54 6.71
C ASP A 36 9.56 -10.25 6.92
N HIS A 37 10.88 -10.31 6.74
CA HIS A 37 11.71 -9.13 6.54
C HIS A 37 12.21 -9.14 5.09
N VAL A 38 11.90 -8.06 4.36
CA VAL A 38 12.08 -8.00 2.91
C VAL A 38 12.83 -6.75 2.49
N THR A 39 13.48 -6.82 1.32
CA THR A 39 13.94 -5.66 0.58
C THR A 39 13.23 -5.64 -0.77
N LEU A 40 12.52 -4.55 -1.06
CA LEU A 40 11.66 -4.41 -2.23
C LEU A 40 12.09 -3.19 -3.05
N ARG A 41 11.99 -3.32 -4.39
CA ARG A 41 11.93 -2.17 -5.30
C ARG A 41 10.48 -1.80 -5.50
N LEU A 42 10.16 -0.55 -5.22
CA LEU A 42 8.82 0.00 -5.17
C LEU A 42 8.77 1.24 -6.06
N HIS A 43 7.65 1.47 -6.74
CA HIS A 43 7.35 2.78 -7.30
C HIS A 43 6.11 3.35 -6.63
N ASP A 44 6.13 4.67 -6.44
CA ASP A 44 4.96 5.43 -5.99
C ASP A 44 3.94 5.50 -7.12
N MET A 45 2.70 5.10 -6.84
CA MET A 45 1.63 5.06 -7.84
C MET A 45 0.97 6.43 -8.07
N GLN A 46 1.28 7.46 -7.27
CA GLN A 46 0.80 8.85 -7.38
C GLN A 46 -0.63 8.93 -7.93
N TYR A 47 -1.60 8.45 -7.14
CA TYR A 47 -3.00 8.59 -7.53
C TYR A 47 -3.39 10.06 -7.68
N ALA A 48 -4.22 10.37 -8.67
CA ALA A 48 -4.66 11.74 -8.97
C ALA A 48 -5.46 12.44 -7.85
N CYS A 49 -5.72 11.74 -6.75
CA CYS A 49 -6.44 12.19 -5.57
C CYS A 49 -5.40 12.59 -4.49
N GLY A 50 -5.25 13.89 -4.25
CA GLY A 50 -4.25 14.43 -3.32
C GLY A 50 -4.44 14.05 -1.84
N ASP A 51 -5.63 13.58 -1.46
CA ASP A 51 -5.94 13.15 -0.08
C ASP A 51 -5.94 11.62 0.08
N CYS A 52 -5.64 10.88 -0.99
CA CYS A 52 -5.66 9.43 -0.95
C CYS A 52 -4.37 8.88 -0.33
N VAL A 53 -4.50 7.80 0.46
CA VAL A 53 -3.35 7.10 1.06
C VAL A 53 -2.41 6.66 -0.06
N SER A 54 -1.14 7.07 0.02
CA SER A 54 -0.13 6.67 -0.96
C SER A 54 0.03 5.15 -0.96
N LEU A 55 -0.16 4.54 -2.13
CA LEU A 55 0.17 3.13 -2.35
C LEU A 55 1.40 3.02 -3.25
N TYR A 56 2.12 1.94 -3.02
CA TYR A 56 3.34 1.62 -3.73
C TYR A 56 3.16 0.26 -4.37
N ARG A 57 3.50 0.11 -5.65
CA ARG A 57 3.53 -1.22 -6.27
C ARG A 57 4.94 -1.79 -6.23
N VAL A 58 5.01 -3.06 -5.85
CA VAL A 58 6.24 -3.86 -5.81
C VAL A 58 6.63 -4.29 -7.22
N ASP A 59 7.73 -3.72 -7.74
CA ASP A 59 8.26 -4.05 -9.06
C ASP A 59 9.34 -5.12 -9.02
N LYS A 60 10.01 -5.31 -7.88
CA LYS A 60 11.01 -6.37 -7.71
C LYS A 60 11.16 -6.73 -6.24
N ILE A 61 11.34 -8.02 -5.98
CA ILE A 61 11.81 -8.53 -4.69
C ILE A 61 13.32 -8.68 -4.79
N ILE A 62 14.06 -7.95 -3.96
CA ILE A 62 15.51 -8.02 -3.90
C ILE A 62 15.92 -9.07 -2.87
N HIS A 63 15.23 -9.10 -1.73
CA HIS A 63 15.47 -10.05 -0.66
C HIS A 63 14.18 -10.37 0.10
N SER A 64 14.12 -11.59 0.65
CA SER A 64 13.08 -12.10 1.54
C SER A 64 13.74 -13.12 2.46
N GLU A 65 13.64 -12.95 3.77
CA GLU A 65 14.27 -13.86 4.74
C GLU A 65 13.63 -15.25 4.70
N ASN A 66 12.30 -15.31 4.50
CA ASN A 66 11.58 -16.58 4.39
C ASN A 66 11.66 -17.23 2.98
N ASN A 67 12.25 -16.55 2.00
CA ASN A 67 12.39 -16.98 0.59
C ASN A 67 11.08 -17.08 -0.23
N GLU A 68 10.01 -16.39 0.19
CA GLU A 68 8.70 -16.41 -0.49
C GLU A 68 8.57 -15.30 -1.56
N TYR A 69 9.51 -15.24 -2.50
CA TYR A 69 9.62 -14.14 -3.48
C TYR A 69 8.38 -13.86 -4.32
N LYS A 70 7.51 -14.85 -4.56
CA LYS A 70 6.30 -14.66 -5.38
C LYS A 70 5.20 -13.89 -4.65
N PHE A 71 5.26 -13.85 -3.32
CA PHE A 71 4.18 -13.33 -2.52
C PHE A 71 4.02 -11.81 -2.64
N TYR A 72 5.10 -11.09 -2.96
CA TYR A 72 5.13 -9.63 -2.94
C TYR A 72 4.98 -9.00 -4.34
N PHE A 73 5.30 -9.74 -5.40
CA PHE A 73 5.41 -9.19 -6.75
C PHE A 73 4.10 -8.59 -7.27
N ASN A 74 4.16 -7.40 -7.88
CA ASN A 74 3.02 -6.65 -8.42
C ASN A 74 1.90 -6.35 -7.41
N LYS A 75 2.14 -6.52 -6.10
CA LYS A 75 1.18 -6.11 -5.09
C LYS A 75 1.27 -4.61 -4.87
N GLU A 76 0.10 -4.00 -4.65
CA GLU A 76 -0.02 -2.68 -4.06
C GLU A 76 0.09 -2.82 -2.54
N ILE A 77 0.99 -2.05 -1.94
CA ILE A 77 1.24 -2.08 -0.51
C ILE A 77 1.23 -0.65 0.04
N THR A 78 0.93 -0.54 1.33
CA THR A 78 1.17 0.69 2.08
C THR A 78 2.58 0.67 2.69
N ILE A 79 3.09 1.84 3.04
CA ILE A 79 4.38 1.99 3.70
C ILE A 79 4.18 2.75 5.00
N SER A 80 4.89 2.33 6.04
CA SER A 80 5.00 3.05 7.30
C SER A 80 6.48 3.25 7.62
N PHE A 81 6.95 4.49 7.62
CA PHE A 81 8.30 4.79 8.09
C PHE A 81 8.33 4.71 9.62
N LEU A 82 9.22 3.87 10.17
CA LEU A 82 9.39 3.79 11.62
C LEU A 82 10.29 4.89 12.18
N ASN A 83 10.92 5.68 11.30
CA ASN A 83 11.86 6.73 11.63
C ASN A 83 11.65 7.94 10.72
N ASP A 84 11.11 9.02 11.27
CA ASP A 84 10.85 10.29 10.56
C ASP A 84 12.11 10.88 9.89
N ASN A 85 13.31 10.59 10.41
CA ASN A 85 14.55 11.06 9.80
C ASN A 85 14.84 10.34 8.47
N LEU A 86 14.45 9.07 8.35
CA LEU A 86 14.60 8.31 7.11
C LEU A 86 13.62 8.82 6.05
N GLU A 87 12.37 9.05 6.44
CA GLU A 87 11.33 9.61 5.55
C GLU A 87 11.79 10.96 4.98
N LYS A 88 12.17 11.90 5.86
CA LYS A 88 12.70 13.22 5.44
C LYS A 88 13.93 13.11 4.55
N LYS A 89 14.84 12.17 4.84
CA LYS A 89 16.03 11.94 4.02
C LYS A 89 15.64 11.54 2.59
N LEU A 90 14.67 10.65 2.43
CA LEU A 90 14.21 10.19 1.13
C LEU A 90 13.47 11.28 0.35
N GLU A 91 12.66 12.11 1.03
CA GLU A 91 12.04 13.29 0.43
C GLU A 91 13.08 14.30 -0.05
N ASP A 92 14.11 14.55 0.76
CA ASP A 92 15.23 15.40 0.41
C ASP A 92 16.02 14.86 -0.80
N GLU A 93 16.26 13.55 -0.85
CA GLU A 93 16.90 12.88 -1.98
C GLU A 93 16.07 13.04 -3.24
N LEU A 94 14.75 12.82 -3.17
CA LEU A 94 13.84 13.02 -4.30
C LEU A 94 13.89 14.45 -4.83
N ASN A 95 13.78 15.45 -3.95
CA ASN A 95 13.81 16.87 -4.31
C ASN A 95 15.15 17.32 -4.91
N LYS A 96 16.25 16.65 -4.54
CA LYS A 96 17.60 16.93 -5.07
C LYS A 96 17.94 16.07 -6.29
N SER A 97 17.23 14.97 -6.50
CA SER A 97 17.51 14.04 -7.58
C SER A 97 17.19 14.68 -8.94
N SER A 98 18.14 14.63 -9.86
CA SER A 98 17.93 14.95 -11.28
C SER A 98 17.75 13.64 -12.06
N CYS A 99 16.89 12.73 -11.59
CA CYS A 99 16.61 11.52 -12.36
C CYS A 99 16.05 11.93 -13.73
N ASP A 100 16.64 11.42 -14.81
CA ASP A 100 16.24 11.76 -16.16
C ASP A 100 14.74 11.46 -16.35
N HIS A 101 13.98 12.47 -16.78
CA HIS A 101 12.51 12.41 -16.94
C HIS A 101 11.69 12.16 -15.66
N GLY A 102 12.26 12.33 -14.46
CA GLY A 102 11.54 12.20 -13.20
C GLY A 102 11.12 10.77 -12.86
N LYS A 103 11.77 9.77 -13.45
CA LYS A 103 11.51 8.35 -13.15
C LYS A 103 12.45 7.85 -12.06
N TYR A 104 11.87 7.33 -11.00
CA TYR A 104 12.60 6.80 -9.86
C TYR A 104 11.86 5.65 -9.21
N SER A 105 12.63 4.81 -8.54
CA SER A 105 12.13 3.75 -7.66
C SER A 105 12.70 3.93 -6.26
N TYR A 106 11.96 3.49 -5.25
CA TYR A 106 12.50 3.29 -3.91
C TYR A 106 13.01 1.88 -3.75
N ILE A 107 14.19 1.73 -3.15
CA ILE A 107 14.66 0.47 -2.59
C ILE A 107 14.51 0.56 -1.08
N LEU A 108 13.53 -0.16 -0.54
CA LEU A 108 13.21 -0.11 0.89
C LEU A 108 13.29 -1.50 1.52
N SER A 109 13.77 -1.56 2.76
CA SER A 109 13.69 -2.77 3.56
C SER A 109 12.94 -2.55 4.87
N GLY A 110 12.38 -3.64 5.39
CA GLY A 110 11.67 -3.60 6.65
C GLY A 110 10.81 -4.83 6.91
N GLY A 111 10.01 -4.74 7.98
CA GLY A 111 9.07 -5.78 8.37
C GLY A 111 7.80 -5.73 7.52
N PHE A 112 7.48 -6.83 6.85
CA PHE A 112 6.27 -6.95 6.06
C PHE A 112 5.13 -7.57 6.88
N ARG A 113 3.92 -7.00 6.75
CA ARG A 113 2.69 -7.46 7.43
C ARG A 113 1.53 -7.44 6.46
N ASN A 114 0.55 -8.32 6.65
CA ASN A 114 -0.77 -8.20 6.01
C ASN A 114 -1.88 -7.92 7.03
N ASN A 115 -2.99 -7.39 6.52
CA ASN A 115 -4.25 -7.41 7.24
C ASN A 115 -5.16 -8.56 6.74
N LEU A 116 -6.30 -8.74 7.40
CA LEU A 116 -7.29 -9.77 7.06
C LEU A 116 -7.93 -9.59 5.67
N LEU A 117 -7.75 -8.42 5.05
CA LEU A 117 -8.25 -8.11 3.70
C LEU A 117 -7.21 -8.40 2.61
N GLY A 118 -6.02 -8.90 2.99
CA GLY A 118 -4.93 -9.20 2.06
C GLY A 118 -4.15 -7.97 1.57
N VAL A 119 -4.32 -6.82 2.23
CA VAL A 119 -3.52 -5.62 1.97
C VAL A 119 -2.20 -5.73 2.72
N GLY A 120 -1.10 -5.52 2.00
CA GLY A 120 0.24 -5.52 2.56
C GLY A 120 0.68 -4.16 3.08
N ARG A 121 1.52 -4.16 4.11
CA ARG A 121 2.26 -2.99 4.59
C ARG A 121 3.72 -3.36 4.83
N LEU A 122 4.60 -2.43 4.46
CA LEU A 122 6.01 -2.48 4.82
C LEU A 122 6.31 -1.46 5.92
N ASP A 123 6.75 -1.94 7.07
CA ASP A 123 7.27 -1.13 8.18
C ASP A 123 8.76 -0.85 7.92
N VAL A 124 9.06 0.30 7.30
CA VAL A 124 10.36 0.62 6.72
C VAL A 124 11.37 1.01 7.79
N THR A 125 12.52 0.35 7.75
CA THR A 125 13.68 0.59 8.64
C THR A 125 14.86 1.20 7.90
N GLU A 126 14.98 0.95 6.60
CA GLU A 126 16.05 1.45 5.75
C GLU A 126 15.57 1.66 4.31
N GLY A 127 16.24 2.55 3.59
CA GLY A 127 15.94 2.77 2.18
C GLY A 127 16.79 3.84 1.51
N HIS A 128 16.70 3.88 0.18
CA HIS A 128 17.29 4.89 -0.68
C HIS A 128 16.52 4.99 -2.00
N LEU A 129 16.70 6.12 -2.69
CA LEU A 129 16.14 6.34 -4.02
C LEU A 129 17.12 5.85 -5.10
N VAL A 130 16.57 5.28 -6.17
CA VAL A 130 17.31 4.87 -7.37
C VAL A 130 16.63 5.50 -8.57
N CYS A 131 17.39 6.18 -9.42
CA CYS A 131 16.88 6.67 -10.70
C CYS A 131 16.68 5.50 -11.66
N ASP A 132 15.57 5.51 -12.39
CA ASP A 132 15.29 4.50 -13.39
C ASP A 132 15.86 4.96 -14.74
N ASP A 133 16.64 4.09 -15.41
CA ASP A 133 17.18 4.33 -16.76
C ASP A 133 16.08 4.36 -17.85
#